data_AF-A0A0M8ZP33-F1
#
_entry.id   AF-A0A0M8ZP33-F1
#
_cell.length_a   1.000
_cell.length_b   1.000
_cell.length_c   1.000
_cell.angle_alpha   90.00
_cell.angle_beta   90.00
_cell.angle_gamma   90.00
#
_symmetry.space_group_name_H-M   'P 1'
#
loop_
_entity.id
_entity.type
_entity.pdbx_description
1 polymer ?
#
loop_
_entity_poly.entity_id
_entity_poly.type
_entity_poly.pdbx_seq_one_letter_code
_entity_poly.pdbx_strand_id
1 'polypeptide(L)'
;MATGKRRGVHTSAGSSAMFGSSASNLRSSGLNFRPNSTQEDRGGTRPTAAPSSIGLVLVTMFLHVCKKSLLFDTRLKVAIYCGAIFVVSLIADVITMPRTYFSRPDNALNQYFVKWGWGWLLTVTVPWVALTAHTLGCGRRSILLKHLARLVLATVAWLLWTKLFNYIETNYGRCLSTKDTQLQTKAKCLQSGKFWSGFDISGHTFILIYSSLILAEEGSSLVGWEGIKDLIMREEHSRVTPNEPSTGPLRNLSNSDLEFLKKAHKALTPYLRGLFVAMTMQQLLWDTMLISTMLYYHIMIEKFLGGVAAVLTWYITYQWWFKSPKNSLPAPGDGLFKYNEIKTHDNSSVRSRRSTLNGTNRFMGLPIRTSQDAVDTISANRQSDSEITASRL
;
A
#
# COMPACT_ATOMS: atom_id res chain seq x y z
N MET A 1 -32.92 -47.34 34.11
CA MET A 1 -33.40 -45.94 34.17
C MET A 1 -33.22 -45.33 32.79
N ALA A 2 -34.25 -45.45 31.95
CA ALA A 2 -35.11 -44.34 31.48
C ALA A 2 -34.36 -43.40 30.52
N THR A 3 -34.39 -43.54 29.17
CA THR A 3 -35.48 -43.47 28.18
C THR A 3 -36.40 -42.25 28.25
N GLY A 4 -36.40 -41.46 27.17
CA GLY A 4 -37.54 -40.73 26.60
C GLY A 4 -37.12 -40.27 25.20
N LYS A 5 -37.62 -40.73 24.05
CA LYS A 5 -38.93 -41.21 23.55
C LYS A 5 -40.00 -40.12 23.45
N ARG A 6 -40.30 -39.72 22.20
CA ARG A 6 -41.63 -39.67 21.54
C ARG A 6 -41.41 -39.33 20.04
N ARG A 7 -41.62 -40.30 19.12
CA ARG A 7 -42.82 -40.57 18.26
C ARG A 7 -43.03 -39.45 17.21
N GLY A 8 -43.17 -39.67 15.89
CA GLY A 8 -43.45 -40.86 15.07
C GLY A 8 -44.93 -40.87 14.64
N VAL A 9 -45.23 -40.68 13.34
CA VAL A 9 -46.56 -40.90 12.74
C VAL A 9 -46.42 -41.50 11.32
N HIS A 10 -46.83 -42.76 11.27
CA HIS A 10 -47.49 -43.53 10.21
C HIS A 10 -46.76 -44.08 8.95
N THR A 11 -46.64 -45.40 9.05
CA THR A 11 -46.68 -46.52 8.10
C THR A 11 -47.98 -46.67 7.29
N SER A 12 -47.86 -47.29 6.11
CA SER A 12 -48.67 -48.44 5.62
C SER A 12 -48.09 -48.87 4.25
N ALA A 13 -47.37 -50.00 4.13
CA ALA A 13 -47.84 -51.39 4.01
C ALA A 13 -48.63 -51.68 2.72
N GLY A 14 -48.18 -52.69 1.94
CA GLY A 14 -49.10 -53.46 1.08
C GLY A 14 -48.58 -53.92 -0.29
N SER A 15 -47.98 -55.12 -0.31
CA SER A 15 -48.36 -56.24 -1.18
C SER A 15 -48.08 -56.26 -2.71
N SER A 16 -47.49 -57.40 -3.07
CA SER A 16 -47.23 -58.02 -4.38
C SER A 16 -48.48 -58.46 -5.18
N ALA A 17 -48.43 -58.40 -6.52
CA ALA A 17 -48.90 -59.45 -7.45
C ALA A 17 -48.64 -59.09 -8.94
N MET A 18 -48.42 -60.13 -9.76
CA MET A 18 -48.16 -60.14 -11.21
C MET A 18 -49.44 -59.99 -12.09
N PHE A 19 -49.17 -59.79 -13.40
CA PHE A 19 -49.95 -60.11 -14.62
C PHE A 19 -50.82 -59.03 -15.27
N GLY A 20 -50.57 -58.82 -16.59
CA GLY A 20 -51.61 -58.44 -17.56
C GLY A 20 -51.29 -57.35 -18.60
N SER A 21 -50.78 -57.77 -19.76
CA SER A 21 -51.19 -57.37 -21.13
C SER A 21 -50.99 -55.93 -21.67
N SER A 22 -50.14 -55.87 -22.72
CA SER A 22 -50.28 -55.17 -24.02
C SER A 22 -50.93 -53.77 -24.10
N ALA A 23 -50.14 -52.75 -24.46
CA ALA A 23 -50.18 -52.04 -25.76
C ALA A 23 -49.49 -50.66 -25.73
N SER A 24 -48.92 -50.31 -26.89
CA SER A 24 -48.59 -48.96 -27.40
C SER A 24 -47.32 -48.23 -26.90
N ASN A 25 -46.31 -48.26 -27.79
CA ASN A 25 -45.48 -47.14 -28.24
C ASN A 25 -45.46 -45.85 -27.43
N LEU A 26 -44.29 -45.52 -26.87
CA LEU A 26 -43.56 -44.26 -27.15
C LEU A 26 -42.17 -44.35 -26.51
N ARG A 27 -41.13 -44.44 -27.36
CA ARG A 27 -39.73 -44.33 -26.95
C ARG A 27 -39.48 -42.91 -26.44
N SER A 28 -39.48 -42.71 -25.12
CA SER A 28 -38.87 -41.53 -24.53
C SER A 28 -37.39 -41.81 -24.31
N SER A 29 -36.55 -41.24 -25.16
CA SER A 29 -35.11 -41.17 -24.93
C SER A 29 -34.88 -40.29 -23.70
N GLY A 30 -34.85 -40.91 -22.51
CA GLY A 30 -34.44 -40.27 -21.28
C GLY A 30 -32.95 -39.92 -21.37
N LEU A 31 -32.66 -38.69 -21.80
CA LEU A 31 -31.32 -38.13 -21.68
C LEU A 31 -31.01 -38.03 -20.18
N ASN A 32 -30.16 -38.93 -19.69
CA ASN A 32 -29.59 -38.86 -18.36
C ASN A 32 -28.72 -37.60 -18.26
N PHE A 33 -29.34 -36.48 -17.90
CA PHE A 33 -28.63 -35.24 -17.59
C PHE A 33 -27.95 -35.41 -16.23
N ARG A 34 -26.67 -35.78 -16.26
CA ARG A 34 -25.80 -35.78 -15.08
C ARG A 34 -25.30 -34.33 -14.92
N PRO A 35 -25.72 -33.56 -13.90
CA PRO A 35 -25.16 -32.24 -13.70
C PRO A 35 -23.70 -32.43 -13.29
N ASN A 36 -22.79 -32.17 -14.22
CA ASN A 36 -21.38 -32.11 -13.90
C ASN A 36 -21.19 -30.85 -13.05
N SER A 37 -20.77 -31.00 -11.80
CA SER A 37 -20.54 -29.90 -10.85
C SER A 37 -19.26 -29.11 -11.18
N THR A 38 -18.95 -28.94 -12.46
CA THR A 38 -17.99 -27.97 -12.95
C THR A 38 -18.80 -26.78 -13.43
N GLN A 39 -18.87 -25.76 -12.58
CA GLN A 39 -19.33 -24.43 -12.92
C GLN A 39 -18.67 -24.01 -14.25
N GLU A 40 -19.39 -24.11 -15.37
CA GLU A 40 -18.93 -23.56 -16.64
C GLU A 40 -18.94 -22.04 -16.49
N ASP A 41 -17.74 -21.48 -16.33
CA ASP A 41 -17.50 -20.04 -16.39
C ASP A 41 -17.86 -19.53 -17.79
N ARG A 42 -19.13 -19.18 -18.00
CA ARG A 42 -19.59 -18.42 -19.16
C ARG A 42 -19.25 -16.94 -19.03
N GLY A 43 -17.96 -16.62 -18.89
CA GLY A 43 -17.52 -15.24 -18.70
C GLY A 43 -16.10 -14.99 -19.13
N GLY A 44 -15.93 -14.34 -20.30
CA GLY A 44 -14.72 -13.61 -20.73
C GLY A 44 -13.43 -14.43 -20.86
N THR A 45 -12.65 -14.20 -21.93
CA THR A 45 -11.32 -14.82 -22.11
C THR A 45 -10.27 -14.37 -21.08
N ARG A 46 -10.62 -13.46 -20.14
CA ARG A 46 -9.71 -12.96 -19.10
C ARG A 46 -10.22 -13.37 -17.71
N PRO A 47 -9.36 -13.98 -16.87
CA PRO A 47 -9.75 -14.36 -15.51
C PRO A 47 -10.18 -13.12 -14.71
N THR A 48 -11.39 -13.16 -14.16
CA THR A 48 -11.91 -12.13 -13.26
C THR A 48 -11.53 -12.43 -11.82
N ALA A 49 -11.27 -11.39 -11.02
CA ALA A 49 -11.01 -11.56 -9.59
C ALA A 49 -12.23 -12.17 -8.87
N ALA A 50 -11.96 -13.08 -7.92
CA ALA A 50 -12.99 -13.71 -7.08
C ALA A 50 -13.83 -12.66 -6.30
N PRO A 51 -15.12 -12.95 -6.02
CA PRO A 51 -15.99 -12.03 -5.29
C PRO A 51 -15.40 -11.65 -3.93
N SER A 52 -15.41 -10.35 -3.62
CA SER A 52 -14.83 -9.80 -2.39
C SER A 52 -15.82 -9.92 -1.22
N SER A 53 -15.35 -10.47 -0.08
CA SER A 53 -16.13 -10.50 1.16
C SER A 53 -16.30 -9.09 1.74
N ILE A 54 -17.43 -8.83 2.40
CA ILE A 54 -17.76 -7.55 3.06
C ILE A 54 -16.65 -7.13 4.05
N GLY A 55 -16.11 -8.09 4.82
CA GLY A 55 -15.02 -7.82 5.75
C GLY A 55 -13.72 -7.40 5.05
N LEU A 56 -13.44 -7.96 3.88
CA LEU A 56 -12.28 -7.56 3.07
C LEU A 56 -12.45 -6.13 2.56
N VAL A 57 -13.66 -5.74 2.14
CA VAL A 57 -13.97 -4.38 1.69
C VAL A 57 -13.73 -3.36 2.80
N LEU A 58 -14.24 -3.61 4.02
CA LEU A 58 -14.02 -2.72 5.16
C LEU A 58 -12.53 -2.57 5.51
N VAL A 59 -11.77 -3.67 5.51
CA VAL A 59 -10.32 -3.63 5.74
C VAL A 59 -9.61 -2.83 4.66
N THR A 60 -9.97 -3.00 3.38
CA THR A 60 -9.37 -2.21 2.30
C THR A 60 -9.74 -0.74 2.36
N MET A 61 -10.95 -0.39 2.80
CA MET A 61 -11.37 1.00 3.01
C MET A 61 -10.56 1.65 4.14
N PHE A 62 -10.38 0.94 5.26
CA PHE A 62 -9.55 1.41 6.37
C PHE A 62 -8.09 1.59 5.94
N LEU A 63 -7.52 0.60 5.23
CA LEU A 63 -6.17 0.71 4.67
C LEU A 63 -6.03 1.87 3.68
N HIS A 64 -7.08 2.22 2.94
CA HIS A 64 -7.08 3.39 2.07
C HIS A 64 -6.93 4.70 2.87
N VAL A 65 -7.61 4.81 4.01
CA VAL A 65 -7.47 5.95 4.94
C VAL A 65 -6.05 6.00 5.51
N CYS A 66 -5.55 4.88 6.02
CA CYS A 66 -4.17 4.73 6.48
C CYS A 66 -3.17 5.14 5.39
N LYS A 67 -3.40 4.70 4.15
CA LYS A 67 -2.56 5.03 3.00
C LYS A 67 -2.55 6.52 2.72
N LYS A 68 -3.70 7.17 2.75
CA LYS A 68 -3.82 8.62 2.55
C LYS A 68 -3.12 9.41 3.66
N SER A 69 -3.14 8.90 4.89
CA SER A 69 -2.46 9.53 6.03
C SER A 69 -0.94 9.33 6.00
N LEU A 70 -0.45 8.10 5.76
CA LEU A 70 0.98 7.80 5.80
C LEU A 70 1.73 8.27 4.54
N LEU A 71 1.13 8.08 3.36
CA LEU A 71 1.74 8.33 2.05
C LEU A 71 1.37 9.70 1.48
N PHE A 72 1.21 10.67 2.37
CA PHE A 72 1.14 12.06 1.96
C PHE A 72 2.45 12.44 1.27
N ASP A 73 2.38 13.18 0.15
CA ASP A 73 3.55 13.52 -0.67
C ASP A 73 4.69 14.04 0.21
N THR A 74 5.83 13.36 0.22
CA THR A 74 6.91 13.64 1.17
C THR A 74 7.42 15.08 1.05
N ARG A 75 7.41 15.63 -0.17
CA ARG A 75 7.76 17.04 -0.45
C ARG A 75 6.81 18.01 0.24
N LEU A 76 5.49 17.74 0.16
CA LEU A 76 4.47 18.56 0.80
C LEU A 76 4.51 18.36 2.32
N LYS A 77 4.76 17.14 2.79
CA LYS A 77 4.96 16.81 4.21
C LYS A 77 6.11 17.63 4.82
N VAL A 78 7.24 17.71 4.11
CA VAL A 78 8.39 18.56 4.49
C VAL A 78 7.98 20.03 4.57
N ALA A 79 7.28 20.54 3.54
CA ALA A 79 6.82 21.94 3.55
C ALA A 79 5.87 22.23 4.72
N ILE A 80 4.95 21.32 5.02
CA ILE A 80 4.05 21.41 6.17
C ILE A 80 4.83 21.40 7.48
N TYR A 81 5.81 20.51 7.64
CA TYR A 81 6.63 20.50 8.86
C TYR A 81 7.46 21.77 9.02
N CYS A 82 8.12 22.25 7.97
CA CYS A 82 8.86 23.52 8.03
C CYS A 82 7.95 24.70 8.37
N GLY A 83 6.78 24.79 7.72
CA GLY A 83 5.78 25.82 8.02
C GLY A 83 5.22 25.71 9.44
N ALA A 84 4.93 24.49 9.91
CA ALA A 84 4.45 24.23 11.26
C ALA A 84 5.50 24.61 12.31
N ILE A 85 6.78 24.26 12.13
CA ILE A 85 7.85 24.68 13.06
C ILE A 85 7.87 26.19 13.16
N PHE A 86 7.82 26.90 12.04
CA PHE A 86 7.89 28.36 12.03
C PHE A 86 6.65 29.00 12.68
N VAL A 87 5.46 28.66 12.21
CA VAL A 87 4.20 29.26 12.67
C VAL A 87 3.90 28.90 14.11
N VAL A 88 4.02 27.62 14.50
CA VAL A 88 3.71 27.18 15.86
C VAL A 88 4.74 27.73 16.85
N SER A 89 6.01 27.85 16.47
CA SER A 89 7.02 28.46 17.35
C SER A 89 6.76 29.95 17.56
N LEU A 90 6.36 30.70 16.52
CA LEU A 90 5.97 32.10 16.68
C LEU A 90 4.76 32.25 17.61
N ILE A 91 3.75 31.39 17.45
CA ILE A 91 2.57 31.41 18.34
C ILE A 91 2.97 31.09 19.78
N ALA A 92 3.86 30.12 19.99
CA ALA A 92 4.33 29.74 21.33
C ALA A 92 5.19 30.83 21.99
N ASP A 93 5.91 31.64 21.21
CA ASP A 93 6.68 32.78 21.72
C ASP A 93 5.77 33.97 22.10
N VAL A 94 4.64 34.14 21.41
CA VAL A 94 3.67 35.21 21.68
C VAL A 94 2.67 34.83 22.78
N ILE A 95 2.27 33.56 22.85
CA ILE A 95 1.27 33.04 23.79
C ILE A 95 1.95 32.07 24.73
N THR A 96 2.06 32.43 26.01
CA THR A 96 2.47 31.48 27.06
C THR A 96 1.40 30.41 27.21
N MET A 97 1.60 29.25 26.59
CA MET A 97 0.64 28.15 26.61
C MET A 97 0.40 27.65 28.04
N PRO A 98 -0.86 27.36 28.42
CA PRO A 98 -1.18 26.86 29.74
C PRO A 98 -0.50 25.50 29.98
N ARG A 99 -0.12 25.25 31.24
CA ARG A 99 0.53 24.00 31.65
C ARG A 99 -0.45 22.84 31.51
N THR A 100 -0.25 22.01 30.48
CA THR A 100 -0.99 20.76 30.27
C THR A 100 -0.12 19.53 30.59
N TYR A 101 -0.68 18.32 30.47
CA TYR A 101 0.05 17.06 30.61
C TYR A 101 1.30 16.99 29.71
N PHE A 102 1.22 17.56 28.49
CA PHE A 102 2.31 17.62 27.52
C PHE A 102 3.43 18.61 27.89
N SER A 103 3.14 19.56 28.79
CA SER A 103 4.13 20.51 29.30
C SER A 103 5.10 19.88 30.29
N ARG A 104 4.80 18.70 30.86
CA ARG A 104 5.68 18.03 31.82
C ARG A 104 6.72 17.18 31.09
N PRO A 105 8.03 17.40 31.31
CA PRO A 105 9.09 16.63 30.66
C PRO A 105 9.09 15.15 31.08
N ASP A 106 8.54 14.84 32.26
CA ASP A 106 8.45 13.48 32.82
C ASP A 106 7.22 12.70 32.33
N ASN A 107 6.52 13.21 31.32
CA ASN A 107 5.43 12.48 30.68
C ASN A 107 5.97 11.15 30.11
N ALA A 108 5.21 10.06 30.28
CA ALA A 108 5.51 8.75 29.74
C ALA A 108 5.81 8.78 28.23
N LEU A 109 5.10 9.62 27.45
CA LEU A 109 5.37 9.79 26.02
C LEU A 109 6.75 10.41 25.76
N ASN A 110 7.19 11.37 26.57
CA ASN A 110 8.51 11.95 26.39
C ASN A 110 9.62 10.96 26.85
N GLN A 111 9.42 10.33 28.00
CA GLN A 111 10.42 9.47 28.64
C GLN A 111 10.60 8.12 27.92
N TYR A 112 9.52 7.50 27.44
CA TYR A 112 9.59 6.20 26.77
C TYR A 112 9.59 6.32 25.26
N PHE A 113 8.74 7.18 24.70
CA PHE A 113 8.57 7.21 23.26
C PHE A 113 9.60 8.10 22.56
N VAL A 114 9.82 9.34 23.00
CA VAL A 114 10.80 10.21 22.31
C VAL A 114 12.24 9.79 22.63
N LYS A 115 12.53 9.44 23.88
CA LYS A 115 13.88 8.99 24.30
C LYS A 115 14.33 7.70 23.60
N TRP A 116 13.43 6.74 23.42
CA TRP A 116 13.70 5.50 22.67
C TRP A 116 13.17 5.56 21.23
N GLY A 117 12.97 6.77 20.69
CA GLY A 117 12.23 6.96 19.45
C GLY A 117 12.81 6.21 18.27
N TRP A 118 14.15 6.15 18.19
CA TRP A 118 14.83 5.38 17.16
C TRP A 118 14.59 3.87 17.27
N GLY A 119 14.57 3.33 18.50
CA GLY A 119 14.27 1.91 18.73
C GLY A 119 12.84 1.56 18.30
N TRP A 120 11.87 2.43 18.59
CA TRP A 120 10.50 2.26 18.13
C TRP A 120 10.40 2.31 16.60
N LEU A 121 11.12 3.22 15.95
CA LEU A 121 11.17 3.29 14.48
C LEU A 121 11.70 1.97 13.88
N LEU A 122 12.86 1.50 14.37
CA LEU A 122 13.48 0.27 13.87
C LEU A 122 12.59 -0.96 14.08
N THR A 123 11.88 -1.03 15.21
CA THR A 123 10.99 -2.15 15.54
C THR A 123 9.91 -2.39 14.49
N VAL A 124 9.40 -1.33 13.84
CA VAL A 124 8.36 -1.45 12.80
C VAL A 124 8.96 -1.44 11.39
N THR A 125 9.96 -0.59 11.14
CA THR A 125 10.58 -0.45 9.81
C THR A 125 11.45 -1.65 9.42
N VAL A 126 12.16 -2.30 10.34
CA VAL A 126 13.00 -3.46 10.03
C VAL A 126 12.15 -4.65 9.55
N PRO A 127 11.09 -5.08 10.26
CA PRO A 127 10.19 -6.12 9.74
C PRO A 127 9.53 -5.71 8.43
N TRP A 128 9.10 -4.45 8.29
CA TRP A 128 8.51 -3.95 7.05
C TRP A 128 9.45 -4.12 5.86
N VAL A 129 10.67 -3.61 5.96
CA VAL A 129 11.68 -3.67 4.91
C VAL A 129 12.10 -5.12 4.64
N ALA A 130 12.24 -5.95 5.68
CA ALA A 130 12.58 -7.35 5.50
C ALA A 130 11.51 -8.13 4.74
N LEU A 131 10.23 -7.95 5.08
CA LEU A 131 9.12 -8.65 4.44
C LEU A 131 8.89 -8.17 3.00
N THR A 132 8.95 -6.85 2.77
CA THR A 132 8.83 -6.27 1.40
C THR A 132 10.02 -6.67 0.52
N ALA A 133 11.25 -6.64 1.03
CA ALA A 133 12.41 -7.09 0.26
C ALA A 133 12.42 -8.60 0.00
N HIS A 134 11.94 -9.41 0.96
CA HIS A 134 11.89 -10.86 0.80
C HIS A 134 10.91 -11.29 -0.29
N THR A 135 9.75 -10.64 -0.35
CA THR A 135 8.71 -10.86 -1.35
C THR A 135 9.12 -10.37 -2.73
N LEU A 136 9.65 -9.14 -2.83
CA LEU A 136 10.08 -8.53 -4.10
C LEU A 136 11.39 -9.12 -4.64
N GLY A 137 12.24 -9.66 -3.77
CA GLY A 137 13.51 -10.27 -4.14
C GLY A 137 13.46 -11.78 -4.36
N CYS A 138 12.28 -12.40 -4.36
CA CYS A 138 12.08 -13.84 -4.50
C CYS A 138 13.04 -14.68 -3.62
N GLY A 139 13.29 -14.23 -2.38
CA GLY A 139 14.18 -14.92 -1.43
C GLY A 139 15.69 -14.66 -1.59
N ARG A 140 16.12 -13.83 -2.55
CA ARG A 140 17.53 -13.52 -2.77
C ARG A 140 18.09 -12.60 -1.67
N ARG A 141 19.02 -13.14 -0.87
CA ARG A 141 19.64 -12.45 0.28
C ARG A 141 20.37 -11.16 -0.08
N SER A 142 20.94 -11.05 -1.29
CA SER A 142 21.67 -9.84 -1.70
C SER A 142 20.75 -8.63 -1.86
N ILE A 143 19.51 -8.83 -2.32
CA ILE A 143 18.51 -7.77 -2.44
C ILE A 143 18.07 -7.34 -1.03
N LEU A 144 17.76 -8.30 -0.16
CA LEU A 144 17.43 -8.04 1.24
C LEU A 144 18.53 -7.23 1.96
N LEU A 145 19.79 -7.64 1.83
CA LEU A 145 20.91 -6.96 2.48
C LEU A 145 21.07 -5.52 1.99
N LYS A 146 20.84 -5.25 0.70
CA LYS A 146 20.86 -3.88 0.15
C LYS A 146 19.76 -3.00 0.74
N HIS A 147 18.54 -3.52 0.91
CA HIS A 147 17.46 -2.76 1.56
C HIS A 147 17.73 -2.52 3.05
N LEU A 148 18.26 -3.53 3.76
CA LEU A 148 18.66 -3.37 5.17
C LEU A 148 19.83 -2.40 5.33
N ALA A 149 20.78 -2.37 4.39
CA ALA A 149 21.89 -1.42 4.42
C ALA A 149 21.41 0.04 4.41
N ARG A 150 20.25 0.34 3.80
CA ARG A 150 19.66 1.70 3.87
C ARG A 150 19.24 2.09 5.29
N LEU A 151 18.64 1.16 6.04
CA LEU A 151 18.28 1.40 7.45
C LEU A 151 19.52 1.54 8.33
N VAL A 152 20.59 0.80 8.03
CA VAL A 152 21.88 0.97 8.70
C VAL A 152 22.46 2.36 8.42
N LEU A 153 22.45 2.81 7.16
CA LEU A 153 22.89 4.17 6.81
C LEU A 153 22.04 5.24 7.51
N ALA A 154 20.73 5.05 7.60
CA ALA A 154 19.85 5.95 8.33
C ALA A 154 20.22 6.03 9.82
N THR A 155 20.61 4.89 10.43
CA THR A 155 21.06 4.80 11.83
C THR A 155 22.40 5.49 12.03
N VAL A 156 23.34 5.30 11.11
CA VAL A 156 24.63 6.00 11.14
C VAL A 156 24.42 7.51 11.03
N ALA A 157 23.57 7.98 10.12
CA ALA A 157 23.27 9.40 9.99
C ALA A 157 22.64 9.99 11.26
N TRP A 158 21.71 9.28 11.90
CA TRP A 158 21.15 9.69 13.20
C TRP A 158 22.22 9.79 14.30
N LEU A 159 23.11 8.80 14.40
CA LEU A 159 24.22 8.81 15.36
C LEU A 159 25.18 9.97 15.10
N LEU A 160 25.50 10.26 13.84
CA LEU A 160 26.37 11.38 13.47
C LEU A 160 25.75 12.72 13.90
N TRP A 161 24.47 12.95 13.62
CA TRP A 161 23.80 14.18 14.02
C TRP A 161 23.65 14.33 15.52
N THR A 162 23.27 13.27 16.24
CA THR A 162 23.17 13.32 17.70
C THR A 162 24.53 13.60 18.35
N LYS A 163 25.63 13.03 17.82
CA LYS A 163 26.99 13.36 18.27
C LYS A 163 27.36 14.80 17.93
N LEU A 164 26.99 15.29 16.75
CA LEU A 164 27.25 16.66 16.33
C LEU A 164 26.49 17.68 17.18
N PHE A 165 25.23 17.44 17.52
CA PHE A 165 24.47 18.34 18.39
C PHE A 165 25.09 18.43 19.78
N ASN A 166 25.48 17.29 20.37
CA ASN A 166 26.22 17.28 21.65
C ASN A 166 27.57 18.00 21.55
N TYR A 167 28.28 17.86 20.43
CA TYR A 167 29.53 18.57 20.18
C TYR A 167 29.33 20.09 20.10
N ILE A 168 28.29 20.54 19.39
CA ILE A 168 27.94 21.96 19.30
C ILE A 168 27.56 22.52 20.67
N GLU A 169 26.71 21.81 21.43
CA GLU A 169 26.27 22.24 22.75
C GLU A 169 27.44 22.37 23.75
N THR A 170 28.39 21.45 23.69
CA THR A 170 29.57 21.45 24.56
C THR A 170 30.62 22.50 24.18
N ASN A 171 30.78 22.79 22.88
CA ASN A 171 31.77 23.75 22.41
C ASN A 171 31.28 25.21 22.45
N TYR A 172 29.99 25.45 22.17
CA TYR A 172 29.41 26.79 22.14
C TYR A 172 28.70 27.17 23.45
N GLY A 173 28.55 26.23 24.38
CA GLY A 173 27.96 26.51 25.68
C GLY A 173 28.94 27.17 26.65
N ARG A 174 28.37 27.89 27.62
CA ARG A 174 29.10 28.54 28.71
C ARG A 174 28.43 28.22 30.04
N CYS A 175 29.24 28.09 31.08
CA CYS A 175 28.75 27.97 32.44
C CYS A 175 28.34 29.37 32.95
N LEU A 176 27.08 29.55 33.34
CA LEU A 176 26.64 30.80 33.96
C LEU A 176 27.31 30.96 35.33
N SER A 177 27.65 32.20 35.71
CA SER A 177 28.27 32.57 37.00
C SER A 177 29.73 32.14 37.25
N THR A 178 30.58 32.03 36.22
CA THR A 178 32.05 31.89 36.40
C THR A 178 32.82 32.31 35.14
N LYS A 179 33.97 32.99 35.30
CA LYS A 179 34.95 33.29 34.22
C LYS A 179 36.11 32.27 34.14
N ASP A 180 36.22 31.37 35.10
CA ASP A 180 37.29 30.38 35.19
C ASP A 180 37.29 29.40 34.02
N THR A 181 38.41 29.33 33.32
CA THR A 181 38.64 28.46 32.17
C THR A 181 38.50 26.97 32.52
N GLN A 182 38.73 26.61 33.79
CA GLN A 182 38.67 25.23 34.32
C GLN A 182 37.24 24.68 34.52
N LEU A 183 36.22 25.56 34.61
CA LEU A 183 34.80 25.20 34.75
C LEU A 183 34.01 25.33 33.44
N GLN A 184 34.67 25.63 32.32
CA GLN A 184 34.06 25.72 30.99
C GLN A 184 33.64 24.35 30.42
N THR A 185 33.79 23.25 31.14
CA THR A 185 33.33 21.92 30.70
C THR A 185 31.95 21.61 31.29
N LYS A 186 30.98 21.22 30.45
CA LYS A 186 29.59 20.89 30.83
C LYS A 186 29.50 19.99 32.08
N ALA A 187 30.30 18.93 32.14
CA ALA A 187 30.29 17.99 33.26
C ALA A 187 30.72 18.63 34.60
N LYS A 188 31.78 19.44 34.60
CA LYS A 188 32.28 20.12 35.81
C LYS A 188 31.33 21.25 36.25
N CYS A 189 30.74 21.97 35.31
CA CYS A 189 29.74 23.01 35.59
C CYS A 189 28.50 22.43 36.27
N LEU A 190 27.94 21.34 35.73
CA LEU A 190 26.77 20.67 36.32
C LEU A 190 27.08 20.01 37.67
N GLN A 191 28.27 19.44 37.84
CA GLN A 191 28.72 18.90 39.14
C GLN A 191 28.84 19.99 40.22
N SER A 192 29.19 21.22 39.82
CA SER A 192 29.21 22.37 40.74
C SER A 192 27.82 22.95 41.04
N GLY A 193 26.74 22.34 40.54
CA GLY A 193 25.36 22.81 40.72
C GLY A 193 25.03 24.06 39.92
N LYS A 194 25.87 24.44 38.93
CA LYS A 194 25.67 25.63 38.09
C LYS A 194 24.92 25.28 36.81
N PHE A 195 24.22 26.27 36.26
CA PHE A 195 23.47 26.13 35.01
C PHE A 195 24.39 26.33 33.79
N TRP A 196 24.32 25.39 32.85
CA TRP A 196 24.98 25.48 31.55
C TRP A 196 24.03 26.16 30.56
N SER A 197 24.44 27.31 30.01
CA SER A 197 23.72 27.95 28.90
C SER A 197 24.51 27.74 27.62
N GLY A 198 24.01 26.83 26.80
CA GLY A 198 24.53 26.57 25.47
C GLY A 198 23.42 26.54 24.44
N PHE A 199 23.83 26.60 23.18
CA PHE A 199 22.93 26.45 22.06
C PHE A 199 22.56 24.97 21.90
N ASP A 200 21.39 24.57 22.41
CA ASP A 200 20.95 23.17 22.42
C ASP A 200 20.02 22.90 21.25
N ILE A 201 20.59 22.44 20.14
CA ILE A 201 19.80 22.07 18.95
C ILE A 201 18.83 20.96 19.34
N SER A 202 17.53 21.16 19.05
CA SER A 202 16.51 20.22 19.51
C SER A 202 16.64 18.86 18.81
N GLY A 203 17.32 17.93 19.49
CA GLY A 203 17.43 16.53 19.07
C GLY A 203 16.08 15.82 19.01
N HIS A 204 15.12 16.26 19.85
CA HIS A 204 13.74 15.76 19.86
C HIS A 204 13.00 16.17 18.57
N THR A 205 13.10 17.43 18.14
CA THR A 205 12.52 17.86 16.86
C THR A 205 13.17 17.14 15.68
N PHE A 206 14.50 16.98 15.71
CA PHE A 206 15.24 16.23 14.67
C PHE A 206 14.74 14.78 14.55
N ILE A 207 14.69 14.03 15.66
CA ILE A 207 14.32 12.60 15.62
C ILE A 207 12.88 12.40 15.16
N LEU A 208 11.96 13.27 15.57
CA LEU A 208 10.54 13.18 15.23
C LEU A 208 10.31 13.39 13.72
N ILE A 209 10.92 14.45 13.15
CA ILE A 209 10.81 14.75 11.73
C ILE A 209 11.53 13.68 10.90
N TYR A 210 12.77 13.34 11.29
CA TYR A 210 13.57 12.37 10.55
C TYR A 210 12.91 10.99 10.50
N SER A 211 12.39 10.51 11.63
CA SER A 211 11.67 9.23 11.71
C SER A 211 10.40 9.23 10.87
N SER A 212 9.64 10.33 10.91
CA SER A 212 8.42 10.51 10.11
C SER A 212 8.68 10.52 8.58
N LEU A 213 9.81 11.08 8.14
CA LEU A 213 10.21 11.09 6.74
C LEU A 213 10.67 9.71 6.26
N ILE A 214 11.49 9.01 7.05
CA ILE A 214 11.91 7.62 6.76
C ILE A 214 10.69 6.72 6.65
N LEU A 215 9.75 6.82 7.60
CA LEU A 215 8.56 5.98 7.64
C LEU A 215 7.66 6.19 6.41
N ALA A 216 7.52 7.43 5.94
CA ALA A 216 6.77 7.75 4.73
C ALA A 216 7.44 7.19 3.45
N GLU A 217 8.76 7.33 3.34
CA GLU A 217 9.52 6.81 2.18
C GLU A 217 9.52 5.28 2.14
N GLU A 218 9.79 4.59 3.25
CA GLU A 218 9.75 3.12 3.30
C GLU A 218 8.30 2.61 3.11
N GLY A 219 7.31 3.33 3.62
CA GLY A 219 5.89 3.05 3.43
C GLY A 219 5.43 3.16 1.97
N SER A 220 6.11 3.96 1.14
CA SER A 220 5.78 4.12 -0.28
C SER A 220 5.85 2.81 -1.08
N SER A 221 6.58 1.81 -0.58
CA SER A 221 6.61 0.45 -1.13
C SER A 221 5.24 -0.25 -1.14
N LEU A 222 4.24 0.22 -0.37
CA LEU A 222 2.88 -0.34 -0.44
C LEU A 222 2.07 0.20 -1.63
N VAL A 223 2.49 1.31 -2.26
CA VAL A 223 1.80 1.82 -3.45
C VAL A 223 1.82 0.72 -4.53
N GLY A 224 0.69 0.40 -5.14
CA GLY A 224 0.65 -0.66 -6.17
C GLY A 224 0.77 -2.10 -5.66
N TRP A 225 1.00 -2.32 -4.36
CA TRP A 225 1.14 -3.67 -3.78
C TRP A 225 -0.07 -4.57 -4.06
N GLU A 226 -1.28 -4.04 -3.88
CA GLU A 226 -2.51 -4.81 -4.14
C GLU A 226 -2.66 -5.21 -5.62
N GLY A 227 -2.06 -4.45 -6.53
CA GLY A 227 -2.02 -4.77 -7.96
C GLY A 227 -1.08 -5.91 -8.32
N ILE A 228 -0.15 -6.30 -7.45
CA ILE A 228 0.76 -7.44 -7.69
C ILE A 228 -0.03 -8.73 -7.90
N LYS A 229 -1.16 -8.91 -7.21
CA LYS A 229 -2.05 -10.07 -7.41
C LYS A 229 -2.56 -10.15 -8.85
N ASP A 230 -2.99 -9.02 -9.42
CA ASP A 230 -3.51 -8.95 -10.78
C ASP A 230 -2.40 -9.15 -11.82
N LEU A 231 -1.19 -8.67 -11.53
CA LEU A 231 -0.01 -8.90 -12.36
C LEU A 231 0.37 -10.37 -12.42
N ILE A 232 0.40 -11.05 -11.27
CA ILE A 232 0.67 -12.49 -11.20
C ILE A 232 -0.40 -13.26 -12.00
N MET A 233 -1.68 -12.90 -11.84
CA MET A 233 -2.78 -13.53 -12.57
C MET A 233 -2.67 -13.33 -14.09
N ARG A 234 -2.30 -12.13 -14.55
CA ARG A 234 -2.11 -11.83 -15.97
C ARG A 234 -0.92 -12.56 -16.57
N GLU A 235 0.19 -12.65 -15.84
CA GLU A 235 1.39 -13.36 -16.28
C GLU A 235 1.15 -14.88 -16.34
N GLU A 236 0.47 -15.46 -15.35
CA GLU A 236 0.06 -16.88 -15.36
C GLU A 236 -0.81 -17.20 -16.59
N HIS A 237 -1.77 -16.34 -16.92
CA HIS A 237 -2.60 -16.49 -18.11
C HIS A 237 -1.82 -16.36 -19.43
N SER A 238 -0.87 -15.43 -19.49
CA SER A 238 -0.03 -15.21 -20.68
C SER A 238 0.93 -16.37 -20.96
N ARG A 239 1.43 -17.03 -19.90
CA ARG A 239 2.29 -18.22 -20.03
C ARG A 239 1.53 -19.45 -20.50
N VAL A 240 0.25 -19.55 -20.16
CA VAL A 240 -0.64 -20.64 -20.60
C VAL A 240 -1.20 -20.39 -22.01
N THR A 241 -1.40 -19.12 -22.39
CA THR A 241 -1.99 -18.72 -23.68
C THR A 241 -0.97 -17.88 -24.49
N PRO A 242 -0.10 -18.50 -25.30
CA PRO A 242 1.03 -17.80 -25.95
C PRO A 242 0.64 -16.86 -27.11
N ASN A 243 -0.64 -16.69 -27.41
CA ASN A 243 -1.12 -15.97 -28.60
C ASN A 243 -1.19 -14.43 -28.42
N GLU A 244 -0.99 -13.88 -27.21
CA GLU A 244 -0.89 -12.42 -26.98
C GLU A 244 0.55 -12.00 -26.66
N PRO A 245 1.08 -10.91 -27.26
CA PRO A 245 2.40 -10.40 -26.92
C PRO A 245 2.39 -9.87 -25.47
N SER A 246 2.98 -10.64 -24.55
CA SER A 246 3.20 -10.24 -23.16
C SER A 246 4.15 -9.04 -23.10
N THR A 247 3.64 -7.87 -22.68
CA THR A 247 4.40 -6.67 -22.30
C THR A 247 4.35 -6.42 -20.79
N GLY A 248 4.41 -7.50 -20.00
CA GLY A 248 4.35 -7.43 -18.53
C GLY A 248 5.71 -7.19 -17.86
N PRO A 249 5.78 -6.45 -16.74
CA PRO A 249 7.01 -6.26 -15.96
C PRO A 249 7.54 -7.56 -15.31
N LEU A 250 6.75 -8.64 -15.32
CA LEU A 250 7.09 -9.96 -14.75
C LEU A 250 7.62 -10.95 -15.80
N ARG A 251 7.72 -10.58 -17.08
CA ARG A 251 8.09 -11.52 -18.16
C ARG A 251 9.49 -12.11 -18.01
N ASN A 252 10.39 -11.39 -17.34
CA ASN A 252 11.78 -11.83 -17.13
C ASN A 252 11.97 -12.75 -15.90
N LEU A 253 10.90 -13.04 -15.14
CA LEU A 253 10.99 -13.94 -13.99
C LEU A 253 10.90 -15.42 -14.41
N SER A 254 11.72 -16.27 -13.79
CA SER A 254 11.62 -17.72 -13.94
C SER A 254 10.29 -18.27 -13.40
N ASN A 255 9.88 -19.46 -13.83
CA ASN A 255 8.64 -20.10 -13.34
C ASN A 255 8.71 -20.38 -11.82
N SER A 256 9.87 -20.80 -11.31
CA SER A 256 10.08 -21.03 -9.87
C SER A 256 9.99 -19.74 -9.05
N ASP A 257 10.49 -18.62 -9.58
CA ASP A 257 10.43 -17.33 -8.89
C ASP A 257 9.00 -16.77 -8.82
N LEU A 258 8.19 -17.04 -9.86
CA LEU A 258 6.78 -16.66 -9.91
C LEU A 258 5.95 -17.46 -8.89
N GLU A 259 6.15 -18.76 -8.80
CA GLU A 259 5.50 -19.60 -7.78
C GLU A 259 5.89 -19.18 -6.36
N PHE A 260 7.18 -18.90 -6.14
CA PHE A 260 7.65 -18.36 -4.86
C PHE A 260 6.96 -17.03 -4.54
N LEU A 261 6.91 -16.09 -5.49
CA LEU A 261 6.25 -14.80 -5.33
C LEU A 261 4.77 -14.98 -4.98
N LYS A 262 4.04 -15.87 -5.65
CA LYS A 262 2.63 -16.19 -5.38
C LYS A 262 2.43 -16.68 -3.95
N LYS A 263 3.27 -17.63 -3.51
CA LYS A 263 3.23 -18.20 -2.15
C LYS A 263 3.58 -17.15 -1.10
N ALA A 264 4.67 -16.41 -1.31
CA ALA A 264 5.13 -15.36 -0.42
C ALA A 264 4.11 -14.24 -0.31
N HIS A 265 3.61 -13.71 -1.42
CA HIS A 265 2.59 -12.66 -1.43
C HIS A 265 1.33 -13.09 -0.68
N LYS A 266 0.82 -14.31 -0.92
CA LYS A 266 -0.38 -14.83 -0.23
C LYS A 266 -0.17 -14.95 1.29
N ALA A 267 0.99 -15.42 1.73
CA ALA A 267 1.31 -15.62 3.15
C ALA A 267 1.64 -14.30 3.87
N LEU A 268 2.38 -13.38 3.22
CA LEU A 268 2.93 -12.18 3.85
C LEU A 268 2.02 -10.95 3.78
N THR A 269 1.09 -10.88 2.83
CA THR A 269 0.14 -9.76 2.71
C THR A 269 -0.63 -9.44 4.00
N PRO A 270 -1.20 -10.40 4.77
CA PRO A 270 -1.88 -10.07 6.02
C PRO A 270 -0.94 -9.43 7.06
N TYR A 271 0.32 -9.91 7.16
CA TYR A 271 1.33 -9.33 8.05
C TYR A 271 1.73 -7.92 7.62
N LEU A 272 1.92 -7.71 6.32
CA LEU A 272 2.20 -6.39 5.74
C LEU A 272 1.06 -5.42 6.03
N ARG A 273 -0.21 -5.84 5.89
CA ARG A 273 -1.37 -5.00 6.25
C ARG A 273 -1.36 -4.60 7.72
N GLY A 274 -1.09 -5.55 8.62
CA GLY A 274 -0.99 -5.26 10.06
C GLY A 274 0.16 -4.31 10.39
N LEU A 275 1.34 -4.54 9.81
CA LEU A 275 2.50 -3.65 9.97
C LEU A 275 2.23 -2.26 9.40
N PHE A 276 1.51 -2.15 8.28
CA PHE A 276 1.15 -0.87 7.72
C PHE A 276 0.26 -0.06 8.68
N VAL A 277 -0.72 -0.70 9.30
CA VAL A 277 -1.54 -0.07 10.34
C VAL A 277 -0.67 0.38 11.51
N ALA A 278 0.25 -0.46 11.99
CA ALA A 278 1.20 -0.09 13.04
C ALA A 278 2.06 1.13 12.66
N MET A 279 2.58 1.18 11.42
CA MET A 279 3.31 2.34 10.90
C MET A 279 2.43 3.59 10.91
N THR A 280 1.15 3.49 10.53
CA THR A 280 0.24 4.66 10.53
C THR A 280 -0.04 5.17 11.94
N MET A 281 -0.23 4.27 12.91
CA MET A 281 -0.39 4.67 14.31
C MET A 281 0.87 5.34 14.84
N GLN A 282 2.04 4.80 14.52
CA GLN A 282 3.32 5.37 14.91
C GLN A 282 3.56 6.75 14.27
N GLN A 283 3.15 6.92 13.01
CA GLN A 283 3.18 8.21 12.32
C GLN A 283 2.35 9.28 13.05
N LEU A 284 1.11 8.96 13.42
CA LEU A 284 0.25 9.88 14.16
C LEU A 284 0.84 10.25 15.54
N LEU A 285 1.52 9.30 16.16
CA LEU A 285 2.23 9.53 17.42
C LEU A 285 3.42 10.49 17.21
N TRP A 286 4.19 10.32 16.14
CA TRP A 286 5.25 11.27 15.77
C TRP A 286 4.70 12.68 15.53
N ASP A 287 3.59 12.82 14.81
CA ASP A 287 2.97 14.12 14.53
C ASP A 287 2.45 14.80 15.80
N THR A 288 1.82 14.04 16.70
CA THR A 288 1.32 14.54 17.99
C THR A 288 2.47 15.01 18.88
N MET A 289 3.53 14.21 18.98
CA MET A 289 4.71 14.59 19.75
C MET A 289 5.46 15.76 19.13
N LEU A 290 5.48 15.87 17.80
CA LEU A 290 6.10 17.01 17.12
C LEU A 290 5.39 18.32 17.50
N ILE A 291 4.05 18.34 17.43
CA ILE A 291 3.25 19.50 17.86
C ILE A 291 3.52 19.82 19.35
N SER A 292 3.54 18.81 20.21
CA SER A 292 3.88 19.00 21.63
C SER A 292 5.28 19.58 21.83
N THR A 293 6.28 19.13 21.07
CA THR A 293 7.65 19.65 21.17
C THR A 293 7.75 21.09 20.68
N MET A 294 7.01 21.46 19.64
CA MET A 294 6.95 22.82 19.13
C MET A 294 6.32 23.80 20.13
N LEU A 295 5.30 23.36 20.87
CA LEU A 295 4.54 24.21 21.80
C LEU A 295 5.24 24.47 23.14
N TYR A 296 5.94 23.47 23.70
CA TYR A 296 6.34 23.51 25.12
C TYR A 296 7.85 23.56 25.38
N TYR A 297 8.70 23.20 24.42
CA TYR A 297 10.13 23.00 24.64
C TYR A 297 10.97 23.78 23.63
N HIS A 298 12.17 24.21 24.00
CA HIS A 298 13.16 24.92 23.14
C HIS A 298 12.72 26.27 22.56
N ILE A 299 13.73 27.07 22.18
CA ILE A 299 13.53 28.30 21.41
C ILE A 299 13.32 28.01 19.92
N MET A 300 12.69 28.95 19.19
CA MET A 300 12.38 28.80 17.76
C MET A 300 13.59 28.33 16.94
N ILE A 301 14.76 28.94 17.14
CA ILE A 301 15.93 28.69 16.30
C ILE A 301 16.53 27.29 16.51
N GLU A 302 16.46 26.76 17.73
CA GLU A 302 16.92 25.40 18.07
C GLU A 302 16.02 24.35 17.40
N LYS A 303 14.70 24.57 17.38
CA LYS A 303 13.73 23.72 16.68
C LYS A 303 13.95 23.74 15.18
N PHE A 304 14.12 24.94 14.62
CA PHE A 304 14.31 25.14 13.20
C PHE A 304 15.58 24.44 12.70
N LEU A 305 16.70 24.58 13.42
CA LEU A 305 17.95 23.95 13.02
C LEU A 305 17.88 22.42 13.09
N GLY A 306 17.22 21.86 14.11
CA GLY A 306 16.95 20.42 14.21
C GLY A 306 16.07 19.91 13.06
N GLY A 307 15.04 20.68 12.68
CA GLY A 307 14.18 20.36 11.53
C GLY A 307 14.92 20.42 10.20
N VAL A 308 15.73 21.45 9.96
CA VAL A 308 16.55 21.59 8.75
C VAL A 308 17.54 20.44 8.64
N ALA A 309 18.22 20.07 9.73
CA ALA A 309 19.13 18.91 9.74
C ALA A 309 18.42 17.61 9.35
N ALA A 310 17.18 17.38 9.84
CA ALA A 310 16.39 16.21 9.47
C ALA A 310 16.03 16.20 7.97
N VAL A 311 15.56 17.33 7.44
CA VAL A 311 15.18 17.47 6.03
C VAL A 311 16.39 17.31 5.11
N LEU A 312 17.52 17.93 5.45
CA LEU A 312 18.77 17.81 4.69
C LEU A 312 19.24 16.36 4.63
N THR A 313 19.23 15.66 5.77
CA THR A 313 19.64 14.25 5.85
C THR A 313 18.75 13.37 4.99
N TRP A 314 17.43 13.56 5.09
CA TRP A 314 16.47 12.86 4.26
C TRP A 314 16.67 13.14 2.76
N TYR A 315 16.90 14.40 2.39
CA TYR A 315 17.10 14.78 0.99
C TYR A 315 18.36 14.13 0.41
N ILE A 316 19.48 14.19 1.12
CA ILE A 316 20.75 13.59 0.69
C ILE A 316 20.60 12.07 0.53
N THR A 317 19.98 11.41 1.50
CA THR A 317 19.84 9.94 1.50
C THR A 317 18.77 9.47 0.50
N TYR A 318 17.50 9.84 0.71
CA TYR A 318 16.37 9.28 -0.03
C TYR A 318 16.12 9.94 -1.39
N GLN A 319 16.42 11.22 -1.58
CA GLN A 319 16.16 11.90 -2.87
C GLN A 319 17.38 11.89 -3.79
N TRP A 320 18.59 12.03 -3.26
CA TRP A 320 19.81 12.08 -4.07
C TRP A 320 20.52 10.73 -4.14
N TRP A 321 20.87 10.11 -3.01
CA TRP A 321 21.67 8.90 -3.01
C TRP A 321 20.92 7.67 -3.51
N PHE A 322 19.73 7.38 -2.95
CA PHE A 322 18.98 6.16 -3.28
C PHE A 322 18.27 6.20 -4.64
N LYS A 323 18.11 7.40 -5.24
CA LYS A 323 17.56 7.56 -6.60
C LYS A 323 18.62 7.68 -7.68
N SER A 324 19.89 7.81 -7.31
CA SER A 324 20.98 7.94 -8.28
C SER A 324 21.21 6.60 -8.99
N PRO A 325 21.13 6.54 -10.34
CA PRO A 325 21.23 5.29 -11.10
C PRO A 325 22.62 4.64 -11.05
N LYS A 326 23.64 5.38 -10.58
CA LYS A 326 25.01 4.91 -10.44
C LYS A 326 25.30 4.21 -9.10
N ASN A 327 24.40 4.32 -8.11
CA ASN A 327 24.65 3.80 -6.77
C ASN A 327 23.98 2.44 -6.58
N SER A 328 24.66 1.51 -5.90
CA SER A 328 24.22 0.11 -5.75
C SER A 328 23.00 -0.09 -4.81
N LEU A 329 22.45 0.97 -4.20
CA LEU A 329 21.34 0.87 -3.25
C LEU A 329 20.00 1.13 -3.94
N PRO A 330 19.06 0.16 -3.93
CA PRO A 330 17.77 0.30 -4.59
C PRO A 330 16.88 1.35 -3.90
N ALA A 331 15.94 1.97 -4.63
CA ALA A 331 14.94 2.84 -4.04
C ALA A 331 13.90 2.03 -3.25
N PRO A 332 13.12 2.63 -2.32
CA PRO A 332 12.04 1.93 -1.62
C PRO A 332 11.03 1.34 -2.61
N GLY A 333 10.74 0.04 -2.49
CA GLY A 333 9.86 -0.66 -3.43
C GLY A 333 10.50 -1.12 -4.74
N ASP A 334 11.79 -0.85 -4.99
CA ASP A 334 12.49 -1.47 -6.12
C ASP A 334 12.86 -2.92 -5.80
N GLY A 335 12.47 -3.85 -6.67
CA GLY A 335 12.73 -5.27 -6.54
C GLY A 335 13.26 -5.88 -7.85
N LEU A 336 13.11 -7.20 -7.99
CA LEU A 336 13.45 -7.91 -9.23
C LEU A 336 12.57 -7.46 -10.42
N PHE A 337 11.41 -6.87 -10.12
CA PHE A 337 10.47 -6.29 -11.08
C PHE A 337 9.89 -4.99 -10.53
N LYS A 338 9.47 -4.09 -11.42
CA LYS A 338 8.87 -2.80 -11.07
C LYS A 338 7.34 -2.92 -11.10
N TYR A 339 6.69 -2.79 -9.94
CA TYR A 339 5.22 -2.88 -9.80
C TYR A 339 4.55 -1.50 -9.59
N ASN A 340 5.33 -0.44 -9.36
CA ASN A 340 4.82 0.90 -9.09
C ASN A 340 4.36 1.68 -10.33
N GLU A 341 4.73 1.27 -11.55
CA GLU A 341 4.42 2.02 -12.79
C GLU A 341 3.00 1.80 -13.33
N ILE A 342 2.19 0.94 -12.71
CA ILE A 342 0.90 0.53 -13.27
C ILE A 342 -0.22 1.55 -13.02
N LYS A 343 0.10 2.78 -12.57
CA LYS A 343 -0.91 3.82 -12.31
C LYS A 343 -0.70 5.18 -12.95
N THR A 344 0.06 5.26 -14.05
CA THR A 344 0.21 6.52 -14.82
C THR A 344 -0.42 6.48 -16.22
N HIS A 345 -1.37 5.57 -16.49
CA HIS A 345 -2.05 5.54 -17.80
C HIS A 345 -3.57 5.46 -17.76
N ASP A 346 -4.23 6.00 -16.73
CA ASP A 346 -5.71 6.03 -16.69
C ASP A 346 -6.34 7.33 -16.16
N ASN A 347 -5.61 8.46 -16.24
CA ASN A 347 -6.20 9.78 -15.96
C ASN A 347 -6.13 10.77 -17.15
N SER A 348 -5.70 10.33 -18.34
CA SER A 348 -5.73 11.15 -19.57
C SER A 348 -6.49 10.54 -20.74
N SER A 349 -7.05 9.34 -20.63
CA SER A 349 -8.19 8.99 -21.47
C SER A 349 -9.43 9.58 -20.82
N VAL A 350 -9.70 10.85 -21.17
CA VAL A 350 -11.08 11.31 -21.30
C VAL A 350 -11.84 10.14 -21.89
N ARG A 351 -12.73 9.56 -21.07
CA ARG A 351 -13.67 8.56 -21.48
C ARG A 351 -14.41 9.18 -22.66
N SER A 352 -13.92 8.90 -23.87
CA SER A 352 -14.68 9.13 -25.08
C SER A 352 -15.90 8.26 -24.87
N ARG A 353 -16.97 8.90 -24.40
CA ARG A 353 -18.32 8.37 -24.56
C ARG A 353 -18.38 8.10 -26.05
N ARG A 354 -18.19 6.84 -26.42
CA ARG A 354 -18.52 6.35 -27.74
C ARG A 354 -20.01 6.63 -27.84
N SER A 355 -20.37 7.78 -28.40
CA SER A 355 -21.77 8.08 -28.67
C SER A 355 -22.19 6.98 -29.61
N THR A 356 -23.18 6.20 -29.18
CA THR A 356 -23.91 5.30 -30.07
C THR A 356 -24.80 6.17 -30.94
N LEU A 357 -24.17 6.98 -31.79
CA LEU A 357 -24.84 7.76 -32.81
C LEU A 357 -24.37 7.24 -34.17
N ASN A 358 -24.70 5.97 -34.42
CA ASN A 358 -24.89 5.41 -35.74
C ASN A 358 -25.72 4.12 -35.62
N GLY A 359 -27.03 4.32 -35.39
CA GLY A 359 -28.06 3.74 -36.25
C GLY A 359 -28.25 2.22 -36.33
N THR A 360 -27.73 1.39 -35.42
CA THR A 360 -28.21 -0.01 -35.31
C THR A 360 -28.30 -0.45 -33.85
N ASN A 361 -29.52 -0.66 -33.38
CA ASN A 361 -29.81 -1.14 -32.03
C ASN A 361 -29.24 -2.56 -31.85
N ARG A 362 -28.20 -2.69 -31.02
CA ARG A 362 -27.66 -3.98 -30.58
C ARG A 362 -27.93 -4.17 -29.10
N PHE A 363 -28.53 -5.29 -28.71
CA PHE A 363 -28.65 -5.68 -27.30
C PHE A 363 -27.66 -6.82 -27.05
N MET A 364 -26.75 -6.63 -26.09
CA MET A 364 -25.67 -7.58 -25.76
C MET A 364 -24.83 -8.07 -26.96
N GLY A 365 -24.58 -7.19 -27.93
CA GLY A 365 -23.70 -7.49 -29.07
C GLY A 365 -24.34 -8.26 -30.23
N LEU A 366 -25.59 -8.75 -30.10
CA LEU A 366 -26.35 -9.27 -31.23
C LEU A 366 -27.18 -8.16 -31.90
N PRO A 367 -27.26 -8.12 -33.25
CA PRO A 367 -28.16 -7.20 -33.95
C PRO A 367 -29.62 -7.60 -33.71
N ILE A 368 -30.44 -6.65 -33.24
CA ILE A 368 -31.88 -6.86 -33.10
C ILE A 368 -32.48 -6.66 -34.48
N ARG A 369 -32.86 -7.77 -35.14
CA ARG A 369 -33.65 -7.69 -36.37
C ARG A 369 -35.11 -7.43 -36.01
N THR A 370 -35.57 -6.20 -36.25
CA THR A 370 -37.00 -5.89 -36.25
C THR A 370 -37.62 -6.36 -37.56
N SER A 371 -38.84 -6.88 -37.50
CA SER A 371 -39.59 -7.53 -38.58
C SER A 371 -39.84 -6.67 -39.83
N GLN A 372 -39.45 -5.40 -39.80
CA GLN A 372 -39.57 -4.45 -40.91
C GLN A 372 -38.56 -4.72 -42.04
N ASP A 373 -37.36 -5.22 -41.73
CA ASP A 373 -36.29 -5.47 -42.72
C ASP A 373 -36.52 -6.73 -43.59
N ALA A 374 -37.52 -7.55 -43.23
CA ALA A 374 -37.87 -8.74 -44.00
C ALA A 374 -38.64 -8.41 -45.29
N VAL A 375 -39.29 -7.25 -45.37
CA VAL A 375 -40.12 -6.87 -46.52
C VAL A 375 -39.26 -6.30 -47.66
N ASP A 376 -38.23 -5.52 -47.35
CA ASP A 376 -37.35 -4.90 -48.34
C ASP A 376 -36.39 -5.90 -49.02
N THR A 377 -36.12 -7.04 -48.38
CA THR A 377 -35.29 -8.11 -48.97
C THR A 377 -36.08 -8.92 -50.02
N ILE A 378 -37.41 -8.95 -49.94
CA ILE A 378 -38.26 -9.69 -50.89
C ILE A 378 -38.50 -8.87 -52.18
N SER A 379 -38.57 -7.54 -52.08
CA SER A 379 -38.72 -6.65 -53.24
C SER A 379 -37.43 -6.53 -54.07
N ALA A 380 -36.26 -6.53 -53.43
CA ALA A 380 -34.97 -6.49 -54.14
C ALA A 380 -34.70 -7.79 -54.95
N ASN A 381 -35.12 -8.95 -54.44
CA ASN A 381 -34.94 -10.23 -55.14
C ASN A 381 -35.88 -10.44 -56.34
N ARG A 382 -36.94 -9.64 -56.49
CA ARG A 382 -37.84 -9.72 -57.67
C ARG A 382 -37.36 -8.90 -58.87
N GLN A 383 -36.51 -7.89 -58.64
CA GLN A 383 -35.97 -7.06 -59.72
C GLN A 383 -34.75 -7.71 -60.40
N SER A 384 -33.95 -8.50 -59.68
CA SER A 384 -32.79 -9.21 -60.25
C SER A 384 -33.15 -10.34 -61.22
N ASP A 385 -34.33 -10.97 -61.07
CA ASP A 385 -34.76 -12.06 -61.95
C ASP A 385 -35.35 -11.58 -63.29
N SER A 386 -35.69 -10.29 -63.42
CA SER A 386 -36.30 -9.74 -64.63
C SER A 386 -35.28 -9.26 -65.68
N GLU A 387 -34.05 -8.94 -65.28
CA GLU A 387 -32.99 -8.49 -66.20
C GLU A 387 -32.19 -9.63 -66.85
N ILE A 388 -32.29 -10.86 -66.35
CA ILE A 388 -31.54 -12.01 -66.89
C ILE A 388 -32.25 -12.66 -68.11
N THR A 389 -33.53 -12.34 -68.39
CA THR A 389 -34.28 -12.97 -69.48
C THR A 389 -34.25 -12.18 -70.81
N ALA A 390 -33.66 -10.97 -70.86
CA ALA A 390 -33.67 -10.12 -72.06
C ALA A 390 -32.36 -10.12 -72.89
N SER A 391 -31.39 -11.01 -72.60
CA SER A 391 -30.10 -11.07 -73.32
C SER A 391 -29.81 -12.40 -74.04
N ARG A 392 -30.85 -13.21 -74.28
CA ARG A 392 -30.77 -14.36 -75.21
C ARG A 392 -32.07 -14.51 -76.01
N LEU A 393 -32.18 -13.74 -77.09
CA LEU A 393 -32.74 -14.13 -78.40
C LEU A 393 -32.47 -13.02 -79.41
#